data_AF-A0A959NHN3-F1
#
_entry.id   AF-A0A959NHN3-F1
#
_cell.length_a   1.000
_cell.length_b   1.000
_cell.length_c   1.000
_cell.angle_alpha   90.00
_cell.angle_beta   90.00
_cell.angle_gamma   90.00
#
_symmetry.space_group_name_H-M   'P 1'
#
loop_
_entity.id
_entity.type
_entity.pdbx_description
1 polymer ?
#
loop_
_entity_poly.entity_id
_entity_poly.type
_entity_poly.pdbx_seq_one_letter_code
_entity_poly.pdbx_strand_id
1 'polypeptide(L)' 'ILIKPVLAQLSGIKNLIIIPDDELHYIPFEALQDEQNNYLISHFAIQYIYSASLIQKTSIKGLPDSILSFA' A
#
# COMPACT_ATOMS: atom_id res chain seq x y z
N ILE A 1 -8.00 14.25 2.93
CA ILE A 1 -7.74 12.78 2.98
C ILE A 1 -6.24 12.48 2.98
N LEU A 2 -5.80 11.50 3.78
CA LEU A 2 -4.38 11.18 4.00
C LEU A 2 -3.68 10.56 2.77
N ILE A 3 -4.43 9.92 1.88
CA ILE A 3 -3.90 9.23 0.69
C ILE A 3 -3.63 10.18 -0.51
N LYS A 4 -4.07 11.44 -0.41
CA LYS A 4 -4.02 12.44 -1.50
C LYS A 4 -2.65 12.61 -2.18
N PRO A 5 -1.52 12.74 -1.46
CA PRO A 5 -0.23 12.97 -2.12
C PRO A 5 0.25 11.75 -2.92
N VAL A 6 -0.23 10.56 -2.61
CA VAL A 6 0.22 9.30 -3.23
C VAL A 6 -0.75 8.80 -4.31
N LEU A 7 -2.02 9.25 -4.29
CA LEU A 7 -3.04 8.87 -5.29
C LEU A 7 -2.60 9.06 -6.75
N ALA A 8 -1.85 10.13 -7.06
CA ALA A 8 -1.35 10.38 -8.40
C ALA A 8 -0.38 9.27 -8.87
N GLN A 9 0.42 8.71 -7.95
CA GLN A 9 1.39 7.65 -8.23
C GLN A 9 0.74 6.26 -8.25
N LEU A 10 -0.44 6.13 -7.66
CA LEU A 10 -1.21 4.88 -7.61
C LEU A 10 -2.06 4.64 -8.88
N SER A 11 -2.06 5.58 -9.83
CA SER A 11 -2.79 5.43 -11.09
C SER A 11 -2.26 4.24 -11.90
N GLY A 12 -3.11 3.25 -12.12
CA GLY A 12 -2.79 2.02 -12.87
C GLY A 12 -2.21 0.89 -12.02
N ILE A 13 -1.93 1.14 -10.73
CA ILE A 13 -1.49 0.11 -9.79
C ILE A 13 -2.73 -0.62 -9.25
N LYS A 14 -2.69 -1.95 -9.17
CA LYS A 14 -3.80 -2.76 -8.61
C LYS A 14 -3.44 -3.43 -7.28
N ASN A 15 -2.15 -3.62 -7.03
CA ASN A 15 -1.64 -4.29 -5.84
C ASN A 15 -0.83 -3.29 -5.02
N LEU A 16 -1.20 -3.11 -3.76
CA LEU A 16 -0.60 -2.17 -2.84
C LEU A 16 0.05 -2.95 -1.70
N ILE A 17 1.33 -2.73 -1.50
CA ILE A 17 2.06 -3.28 -0.35
C ILE A 17 2.28 -2.14 0.62
N ILE A 18 1.82 -2.32 1.86
CA ILE A 18 1.88 -1.32 2.91
C ILE A 18 2.89 -1.81 3.95
N ILE A 19 3.86 -0.94 4.25
CA ILE A 19 4.84 -1.14 5.31
C ILE A 19 4.50 -0.11 6.40
N PRO A 20 3.63 -0.46 7.37
CA PRO A 20 3.32 0.43 8.46
C PRO A 20 4.55 0.62 9.35
N ASP A 21 4.79 1.86 9.75
CA ASP A 21 5.82 2.20 10.73
C ASP A 21 5.20 2.42 12.11
N ASP A 22 5.80 1.82 13.14
CA ASP A 22 5.43 1.92 14.57
C ASP A 22 3.91 2.05 14.84
N GLU A 23 3.42 3.23 15.21
CA GLU A 23 2.02 3.45 15.58
C GLU A 23 1.01 3.30 14.42
N LEU A 24 1.49 3.33 13.17
CA LEU A 24 0.65 3.15 11.98
C LEU A 24 0.11 1.72 11.87
N HIS A 25 0.67 0.77 12.61
CA HIS A 25 0.15 -0.60 12.71
C HIS A 25 -1.31 -0.66 13.18
N TYR A 26 -1.75 0.32 13.96
CA TYR A 26 -3.11 0.37 14.47
C TYR A 26 -4.11 1.00 13.49
N ILE A 27 -3.63 1.53 12.36
CA ILE A 27 -4.47 2.19 11.36
C ILE A 27 -4.86 1.18 10.29
N PRO A 28 -6.16 0.91 10.07
CA PRO A 28 -6.61 0.11 8.94
C PRO A 28 -6.47 0.93 7.66
N PHE A 29 -5.33 0.80 6.98
CA PHE A 29 -5.06 1.53 5.74
C PHE A 29 -6.08 1.21 4.64
N GLU A 30 -6.58 -0.01 4.62
CA GLU A 30 -7.64 -0.47 3.72
C GLU A 30 -8.98 0.26 3.90
N ALA A 31 -9.22 0.82 5.09
CA ALA A 31 -10.39 1.65 5.39
C ALA A 31 -10.15 3.14 5.12
N LEU A 32 -8.96 3.55 4.67
CA LEU A 32 -8.74 4.92 4.23
C LEU A 32 -9.60 5.19 2.98
N GLN A 33 -10.14 6.40 2.93
CA GLN A 33 -11.01 6.84 1.85
C GLN A 33 -10.30 7.82 0.93
N ASP A 34 -10.63 7.74 -0.35
CA ASP A 34 -10.32 8.76 -1.34
C ASP A 34 -11.24 10.01 -1.20
N GLU A 35 -11.04 11.02 -2.05
CA GLU A 35 -11.91 12.22 -2.07
C GLU A 35 -13.35 11.90 -2.50
N GLN A 36 -13.59 10.72 -3.09
CA GLN A 36 -14.91 10.24 -3.50
C GLN A 36 -15.60 9.37 -2.43
N ASN A 37 -15.04 9.27 -1.21
CA ASN A 37 -15.50 8.39 -0.12
C ASN A 37 -15.40 6.88 -0.43
N ASN A 38 -14.65 6.47 -1.44
CA ASN A 38 -14.40 5.05 -1.68
C ASN A 38 -13.26 4.56 -0.82
N TYR A 39 -13.42 3.39 -0.24
CA TYR A 39 -12.37 2.70 0.50
C TYR A 39 -11.29 2.19 -0.44
N LEU A 40 -10.03 2.24 0.00
CA LEU A 40 -8.89 1.73 -0.77
C LEU A 40 -9.04 0.24 -1.09
N ILE A 41 -9.64 -0.55 -0.19
CA ILE A 41 -9.88 -1.99 -0.42
C ILE A 41 -10.78 -2.27 -1.64
N SER A 42 -11.64 -1.32 -2.02
CA SER A 42 -12.53 -1.49 -3.18
C SER A 42 -11.79 -1.40 -4.51
N HIS A 43 -10.62 -0.74 -4.53
CA HIS A 43 -9.87 -0.44 -5.74
C HIS A 43 -8.53 -1.19 -5.82
N PHE A 44 -7.97 -1.58 -4.68
CA PHE A 44 -6.63 -2.17 -4.60
C PHE A 44 -6.63 -3.45 -3.77
N ALA A 45 -5.82 -4.43 -4.19
CA ALA A 45 -5.47 -5.57 -3.37
C ALA A 45 -4.35 -5.16 -2.40
N ILE A 46 -4.65 -5.10 -1.11
CA ILE A 46 -3.75 -4.60 -0.07
C ILE A 46 -3.06 -5.75 0.64
N GLN A 47 -1.75 -5.64 0.82
CA GLN A 47 -0.93 -6.57 1.59
C GLN A 47 -0.09 -5.80 2.60
N TYR A 48 0.04 -6.32 3.81
CA TYR A 48 0.89 -5.74 4.85
C TYR A 48 2.16 -6.55 5.01
N ILE A 49 3.28 -5.84 5.10
CA ILE A 49 4.58 -6.42 5.44
C ILE A 49 5.26 -5.55 6.49
N TYR A 50 6.04 -6.16 7.37
CA TYR A 50 6.65 -5.49 8.51
C TYR A 50 8.10 -5.06 8.27
N SER A 51 8.64 -5.36 7.09
CA SER A 51 9.99 -4.98 6.69
C SER A 51 10.19 -5.15 5.20
N ALA A 52 10.78 -4.14 4.55
CA ALA A 52 11.19 -4.21 3.15
C ALA A 52 12.20 -5.35 2.89
N SER A 53 13.01 -5.71 3.89
CA SER A 53 13.97 -6.82 3.80
C SER A 53 13.31 -8.19 3.60
N LEU A 54 12.05 -8.33 4.04
CA LEU A 54 11.27 -9.56 3.82
C LEU A 54 10.83 -9.72 2.35
N ILE A 55 10.71 -8.62 1.60
CA ILE A 55 10.36 -8.63 0.17
C ILE A 55 11.49 -9.20 -0.68
N GLN A 56 12.76 -8.91 -0.36
CA GLN A 56 13.89 -9.47 -1.12
C GLN A 56 14.05 -10.97 -0.88
N LYS A 57 13.79 -11.44 0.34
CA LYS A 57 14.00 -12.83 0.73
C LYS A 57 12.88 -13.75 0.25
N THR A 58 11.68 -13.19 0.17
CA THR A 58 10.52 -13.88 -0.39
C THR A 58 10.47 -13.44 -1.83
N SER A 59 10.97 -14.23 -2.78
CA SER A 59 10.64 -14.04 -4.19
C SER A 59 9.13 -14.27 -4.33
N ILE A 60 8.33 -13.26 -3.96
CA ILE A 60 6.87 -13.31 -4.03
C ILE A 60 6.59 -13.24 -5.52
N LYS A 61 6.30 -14.40 -6.09
CA LYS A 61 5.89 -14.59 -7.48
C LYS A 61 4.60 -13.78 -7.69
N GLY A 62 4.72 -12.52 -8.09
CA GLY A 62 3.60 -11.58 -8.20
C GLY A 62 3.88 -10.11 -7.83
N LEU A 63 5.11 -9.73 -7.46
CA LEU A 63 5.45 -8.32 -7.27
C LEU A 63 5.31 -7.54 -8.59
N PRO A 64 4.46 -6.50 -8.66
CA PRO A 64 4.35 -5.65 -9.85
C PRO A 64 5.63 -4.80 -10.01
N ASP A 65 5.97 -4.49 -11.26
CA ASP A 65 7.21 -3.81 -11.72
C ASP A 65 7.49 -2.43 -11.09
N SER A 66 6.63 -1.91 -10.22
CA SER A 66 6.79 -0.62 -9.57
C SER A 66 6.62 -0.75 -8.06
N ILE A 67 7.71 -1.05 -7.36
CA ILE A 67 7.77 -1.02 -5.90
C ILE A 67 8.16 0.41 -5.50
N LEU A 68 7.20 1.18 -4.98
CA LEU A 68 7.46 2.46 -4.33
C LEU A 68 7.76 2.21 -2.85
N SER A 69 9.05 2.24 -2.49
CA SER A 69 9.51 2.16 -1.11
C SER A 69 10.02 3.52 -0.66
N PHE A 70 9.44 4.08 0.40
CA PHE A 70 10.00 5.23 1.12
C PHE A 70 10.66 4.72 2.40
N ALA A 71 11.89 5.15 2.63
CA ALA A 71 12.72 4.87 3.80
C ALA A 71 13.01 6.17 4.55
#